data_AF-A0A8D8FCS2-F1
#
_entry.id   AF-A0A8D8FCS2-F1
#
_cell.length_a   1.000
_cell.length_b   1.000
_cell.length_c   1.000
_cell.angle_alpha   90.00
_cell.angle_beta   90.00
_cell.angle_gamma   90.00
#
_symmetry.space_group_name_H-M   'P 1'
#
loop_
_entity.id
_entity.type
_entity.pdbx_description
1 polymer ?
#
loop_
_entity_poly.entity_id
_entity_poly.type
_entity_poly.pdbx_seq_one_letter_code
_entity_poly.pdbx_strand_id
1 'polypeptide(L)'
;NERLGYLTFCPSNLGTTIRASVHIKLPKLGKVREKLDEAAAKYKLQVRGTRGEHTESEKGVFDISNKRRLGLTEYEAVKEMYDGIKELIELEKNTEDVKEEEKPAEASPSETKPSESAPKV
;
A
#
# COMPACT_ATOMS: atom_id res chain seq x y z
N ASN A 1 8.13 4.31 27.73
CA ASN A 1 9.34 4.85 27.06
C ASN A 1 8.91 6.12 26.35
N GLU A 2 9.34 7.29 26.82
CA GLU A 2 8.83 8.59 26.31
C GLU A 2 9.22 8.85 24.85
N ARG A 3 10.36 8.33 24.40
CA ARG A 3 10.85 8.53 23.03
C ARG A 3 10.24 7.54 22.02
N LEU A 4 10.07 6.28 22.42
CA LEU A 4 9.71 5.19 21.50
C LEU A 4 8.24 4.75 21.59
N GLY A 5 7.47 5.26 22.55
CA GLY A 5 6.11 4.78 22.79
C GLY A 5 6.07 3.32 23.22
N TYR A 6 5.13 2.55 22.67
CA TYR A 6 5.02 1.12 22.87
C TYR A 6 6.15 0.36 22.16
N LEU A 7 6.69 -0.63 22.86
CA LEU A 7 7.78 -1.48 22.36
C LEU A 7 7.21 -2.75 21.75
N THR A 8 7.74 -3.13 20.60
CA THR A 8 7.35 -4.33 19.84
C THR A 8 8.61 -5.01 19.32
N PHE A 9 8.52 -6.31 19.03
CA PHE A 9 9.62 -7.05 18.42
C PHE A 9 10.03 -6.49 17.05
N CYS A 10 9.06 -6.01 16.26
CA CYS A 10 9.33 -5.41 14.96
C CYS A 10 9.60 -3.90 15.13
N PRO A 11 10.79 -3.39 14.76
CA PRO A 11 11.13 -1.98 14.90
C PRO A 11 10.21 -1.03 14.12
N SER A 12 9.59 -1.49 13.03
CA SER A 12 8.67 -0.67 12.23
C SER A 12 7.34 -0.39 12.92
N ASN A 13 6.99 -1.14 13.97
CA ASN A 13 5.74 -0.99 14.71
C ASN A 13 5.90 -0.20 16.03
N LEU A 14 7.07 0.38 16.30
CA LEU A 14 7.29 1.25 17.46
C LEU A 14 6.35 2.47 17.44
N GLY A 15 6.10 3.05 18.63
CA GLY A 15 5.24 4.21 18.79
C GLY A 15 3.84 3.82 19.22
N THR A 16 2.84 4.07 18.39
CA THR A 16 1.41 3.75 18.66
C THR A 16 1.08 2.28 18.43
N THR A 17 1.90 1.54 17.69
CA THR A 17 1.63 0.18 17.17
C THR A 17 0.41 0.04 16.24
N ILE A 18 -0.38 1.10 16.05
CA ILE A 18 -1.61 1.05 15.27
C ILE A 18 -1.31 0.95 13.78
N ARG A 19 -1.82 -0.13 13.17
CA ARG A 19 -2.06 -0.23 11.73
C ARG A 19 -3.57 -0.14 11.47
N ALA A 20 -4.01 1.04 11.06
CA ALA A 20 -5.33 1.24 10.50
C ALA A 20 -5.26 0.98 8.98
N SER A 21 -6.18 0.19 8.46
CA SER A 21 -6.24 -0.17 7.05
C SER A 21 -7.67 -0.27 6.55
N VAL A 22 -7.90 0.07 5.28
CA VAL A 22 -9.16 -0.13 4.59
C VAL A 22 -8.94 -0.82 3.25
N HIS A 23 -9.88 -1.68 2.87
CA HIS A 23 -9.98 -2.15 1.51
C HIS A 23 -10.92 -1.22 0.75
N ILE A 24 -10.43 -0.58 -0.31
CA ILE A 24 -11.19 0.39 -1.10
C ILE A 24 -11.10 0.05 -2.59
N LYS A 25 -12.22 0.20 -3.30
CA LYS A 25 -12.31 0.00 -4.74
C LYS A 25 -12.07 1.34 -5.45
N LEU A 26 -10.98 1.43 -6.21
CA LEU A 26 -10.55 2.62 -6.97
C LEU A 26 -10.32 2.23 -8.44
N PRO A 27 -11.38 1.87 -9.18
CA PRO A 27 -11.27 1.33 -10.53
C PRO A 27 -10.78 2.34 -11.57
N LYS A 28 -10.88 3.66 -11.32
CA LYS A 28 -10.40 4.71 -12.23
C LYS A 28 -9.03 5.23 -11.83
N LEU A 29 -8.89 5.70 -10.58
CA LEU A 29 -7.65 6.23 -10.05
C LEU A 29 -6.56 5.15 -9.96
N GLY A 30 -6.95 3.92 -9.63
CA GLY A 30 -6.06 2.77 -9.54
C GLY A 30 -5.51 2.26 -10.87
N LYS A 31 -6.03 2.71 -12.02
CA LYS A 31 -5.48 2.37 -13.35
C LYS A 31 -4.05 2.89 -13.51
N VAL A 32 -3.77 4.06 -12.94
CA VAL A 32 -2.44 4.66 -12.95
C VAL A 32 -1.87 4.59 -11.53
N ARG A 33 -1.18 3.48 -11.24
CA ARG A 33 -0.66 3.16 -9.90
C ARG A 33 0.16 4.30 -9.29
N GLU A 34 0.99 4.95 -10.10
CA GLU A 34 1.84 6.08 -9.70
C GLU A 34 1.02 7.27 -9.18
N LYS A 35 -0.10 7.60 -9.83
CA LYS A 35 -0.99 8.69 -9.39
C LYS A 35 -1.66 8.36 -8.06
N LEU A 36 -2.10 7.11 -7.90
CA LEU A 36 -2.66 6.63 -6.63
C LEU A 36 -1.62 6.69 -5.51
N ASP A 37 -0.38 6.26 -5.77
CA ASP A 37 0.71 6.36 -4.80
C ASP A 37 1.06 7.80 -4.44
N GLU A 38 1.11 8.70 -5.42
CA GLU A 38 1.40 10.12 -5.19
C GLU A 38 0.30 10.77 -4.32
N ALA A 39 -0.97 10.50 -4.64
CA ALA A 39 -2.10 10.99 -3.85
C ALA A 39 -2.06 10.45 -2.42
N ALA A 40 -1.84 9.15 -2.24
CA ALA A 40 -1.73 8.50 -0.94
C ALA A 40 -0.53 9.04 -0.12
N ALA A 41 0.62 9.30 -0.78
CA ALA A 41 1.83 9.77 -0.12
C ALA A 41 1.68 11.17 0.48
N LYS A 42 0.84 12.04 -0.11
CA LYS A 42 0.50 13.36 0.45
C LYS A 42 -0.08 13.26 1.86
N TYR A 43 -0.84 12.20 2.12
CA TYR A 43 -1.48 11.90 3.41
C TYR A 43 -0.73 10.86 4.25
N LYS A 44 0.54 10.57 3.92
CA LYS A 44 1.38 9.59 4.64
C LYS A 44 0.75 8.19 4.67
N LEU A 45 0.01 7.84 3.63
CA LEU A 45 -0.57 6.52 3.45
C LEU A 45 0.36 5.62 2.64
N GLN A 46 0.16 4.31 2.75
CA GLN A 46 0.79 3.30 1.92
C GLN A 46 -0.29 2.45 1.25
N VAL A 47 -0.09 2.16 -0.03
CA VAL A 47 -1.02 1.36 -0.84
C VAL A 47 -0.38 0.01 -1.14
N ARG A 48 -1.16 -1.06 -0.98
CA ARG A 48 -0.77 -2.46 -1.21
C ARG A 48 -1.84 -3.17 -2.04
N GLY A 49 -1.47 -4.26 -2.71
CA GLY A 49 -2.43 -5.16 -3.35
C GLY A 49 -3.26 -5.93 -2.32
N THR A 50 -4.39 -6.46 -2.75
CA THR A 50 -5.32 -7.21 -1.87
C THR A 50 -4.75 -8.50 -1.31
N ARG A 51 -3.68 -9.06 -1.88
CA ARG A 51 -3.05 -10.31 -1.45
C ARG A 51 -1.71 -10.12 -0.75
N GLY A 52 -1.33 -8.87 -0.42
CA GLY A 52 -0.11 -8.56 0.34
C GLY A 52 0.91 -7.70 -0.42
N GLU A 53 2.12 -7.62 0.14
CA GLU A 53 3.25 -6.89 -0.45
C GLU A 53 3.58 -7.51 -1.82
N HIS A 54 3.58 -6.67 -2.87
CA HIS A 54 3.90 -7.03 -4.27
C HIS A 54 2.83 -7.82 -5.06
N THR A 55 1.58 -7.84 -4.61
CA THR A 55 0.48 -8.49 -5.37
C THR A 55 -0.29 -7.49 -6.21
N GLU A 56 -0.73 -7.90 -7.40
CA GLU A 56 -1.62 -7.09 -8.24
C GLU A 56 -2.97 -6.87 -7.54
N SER A 57 -3.53 -5.68 -7.71
CA SER A 57 -4.88 -5.36 -7.23
C SER A 57 -5.92 -6.16 -8.01
N GLU A 58 -6.58 -7.10 -7.36
CA GLU A 58 -7.70 -7.79 -7.99
C GLU A 58 -8.88 -6.82 -8.15
N LYS A 59 -9.35 -6.61 -9.38
CA LYS A 59 -10.57 -5.84 -9.70
C LYS A 59 -10.56 -4.37 -9.23
N GLY A 60 -9.38 -3.75 -9.18
CA GLY A 60 -9.22 -2.36 -8.75
C GLY A 60 -9.47 -2.14 -7.27
N VAL A 61 -9.32 -3.18 -6.43
CA VAL A 61 -9.38 -3.07 -4.97
C VAL A 61 -7.95 -2.97 -4.41
N PHE A 62 -7.75 -2.09 -3.44
CA PHE A 62 -6.46 -1.82 -2.82
C PHE A 62 -6.56 -1.86 -1.28
N ASP A 63 -5.51 -2.36 -0.62
CA ASP A 63 -5.30 -2.23 0.83
C ASP A 63 -4.52 -0.93 1.09
N ILE A 64 -5.18 0.05 1.70
CA ILE A 64 -4.57 1.33 2.04
C ILE A 64 -4.46 1.43 3.55
N SER A 65 -3.27 1.75 4.05
CA SER A 65 -3.00 1.86 5.49
C SER A 65 -2.10 3.05 5.83
N ASN A 66 -2.08 3.47 7.09
CA ASN A 66 -1.19 4.53 7.52
C ASN A 66 0.25 4.02 7.49
N LYS A 67 1.18 4.85 7.02
CA LYS A 67 2.60 4.51 6.96
C LYS A 67 3.31 4.83 8.27
N ARG A 68 2.90 5.91 8.95
CA ARG A 68 3.51 6.36 10.20
C ARG A 68 2.98 5.59 11.41
N ARG A 69 3.89 5.24 12.32
CA ARG A 69 3.62 4.52 13.58
C ARG A 69 4.19 5.27 14.80
N LEU A 70 5.33 5.94 14.62
CA LEU A 70 6.07 6.66 15.64
C LEU A 70 5.98 8.18 15.43
N GLY A 71 5.93 8.94 16.54
CA GLY A 71 5.91 10.41 16.51
C GLY A 71 4.53 11.03 16.25
N LEU A 72 3.46 10.26 16.51
CA LEU A 72 2.07 10.68 16.44
C LEU A 72 1.26 9.90 17.48
N THR A 73 0.09 10.42 17.84
CA THR A 73 -0.91 9.73 18.66
C THR A 73 -1.76 8.78 17.82
N GLU A 74 -2.45 7.86 18.47
CA GLU A 74 -3.41 6.94 17.86
C GLU A 74 -4.51 7.71 17.10
N TYR A 75 -5.00 8.81 17.69
CA TYR A 75 -6.00 9.67 17.08
C TYR A 75 -5.48 10.32 15.79
N GLU A 76 -4.27 10.89 15.80
CA GLU A 76 -3.67 11.51 14.62
C GLU A 76 -3.44 10.48 13.51
N ALA A 77 -3.00 9.27 13.86
CA ALA A 77 -2.81 8.18 12.91
C ALA A 77 -4.11 7.81 12.17
N VAL A 78 -5.23 7.72 12.91
CA VAL A 78 -6.55 7.43 12.33
C VAL A 78 -7.13 8.63 11.60
N LYS A 79 -6.86 9.86 12.06
CA LYS A 79 -7.29 11.08 11.37
C LYS A 79 -6.60 11.23 10.01
N GLU A 80 -5.29 10.99 9.94
CA GLU A 80 -4.54 10.97 8.67
C GLU A 80 -5.10 9.92 7.70
N MET A 81 -5.46 8.74 8.21
CA MET A 81 -6.18 7.73 7.43
C MET A 81 -7.50 8.28 6.88
N TYR A 82 -8.34 8.84 7.76
CA TYR A 82 -9.65 9.33 7.38
C TYR A 82 -9.56 10.42 6.31
N ASP A 83 -8.73 11.44 6.52
CA ASP A 83 -8.57 12.56 5.60
C ASP A 83 -8.03 12.10 4.24
N GLY A 84 -7.02 11.21 4.24
CA GLY A 84 -6.46 10.67 3.01
C GLY A 84 -7.42 9.75 2.25
N ILE A 85 -8.19 8.91 2.94
CA ILE A 85 -9.21 8.07 2.29
C ILE A 85 -10.34 8.92 1.70
N LYS A 86 -10.76 9.99 2.40
CA LYS A 86 -11.76 10.92 1.89
C LYS A 86 -11.29 11.59 0.60
N GLU A 87 -10.05 12.06 0.55
CA GLU A 87 -9.46 12.64 -0.66
C GLU A 87 -9.42 11.61 -1.80
N LEU A 88 -8.95 10.38 -1.54
CA LEU A 88 -8.89 9.34 -2.57
C LEU A 88 -10.28 9.01 -3.16
N ILE A 89 -11.33 9.04 -2.33
CA ILE A 89 -12.72 8.88 -2.79
C ILE A 89 -13.14 10.06 -3.68
N GLU A 90 -12.77 11.28 -3.34
CA GLU A 90 -13.08 12.48 -4.13
C GLU A 90 -12.32 12.46 -5.48
N LEU A 91 -11.04 12.09 -5.46
CA LEU A 91 -10.24 11.92 -6.67
C LEU A 91 -10.79 10.82 -7.58
N GLU A 92 -11.22 9.68 -7.04
CA GLU A 92 -11.86 8.62 -7.82
C GLU A 92 -13.15 9.10 -8.51
N LYS A 93 -13.97 9.90 -7.81
CA LYS A 93 -15.20 10.48 -8.39
C LYS A 93 -14.92 11.49 -9.50
N ASN A 94 -13.85 12.27 -9.36
CA ASN A 94 -13.46 13.32 -10.31
C ASN A 94 -12.57 12.79 -11.44
N THR A 95 -12.04 11.57 -11.33
CA THR A 95 -11.27 10.93 -12.39
C THR A 95 -12.23 10.44 -13.47
N GLU A 96 -12.07 10.94 -14.68
CA GLU A 96 -12.80 10.44 -15.83
C GLU A 96 -12.33 9.02 -16.20
N ASP A 97 -13.19 8.29 -16.89
CA ASP A 97 -12.85 6.96 -17.38
C ASP A 97 -11.75 7.06 -18.45
N VAL A 98 -10.51 6.84 -18.02
CA VAL A 98 -9.38 6.68 -18.95
C VAL A 98 -9.66 5.44 -19.80
N LYS A 99 -9.81 5.63 -21.12
CA LYS A 99 -9.97 4.55 -22.10
C LYS A 99 -8.74 3.64 -22.04
N GLU A 100 -8.98 2.34 -22.11
CA GLU A 100 -7.91 1.33 -22.12
C GLU A 100 -7.05 1.52 -23.39
N GLU A 101 -5.76 1.82 -23.21
CA GLU A 101 -4.77 1.37 -24.18
C GLU A 101 -4.39 -0.05 -23.76
N GLU A 102 -4.75 -1.04 -24.58
CA GLU A 102 -4.30 -2.42 -24.42
C GLU A 102 -2.77 -2.43 -24.35
N LYS A 103 -2.21 -2.67 -23.15
CA LYS A 103 -0.81 -3.07 -23.06
C LYS A 103 -0.70 -4.50 -23.58
N PRO A 104 0.19 -4.78 -24.56
CA PRO A 104 0.43 -6.16 -25.00
C PRO A 104 0.95 -6.98 -23.81
N ALA A 105 0.43 -8.21 -23.70
CA ALA A 105 0.80 -9.16 -22.66
C ALA A 105 2.32 -9.40 -22.67
N GLU A 106 3.02 -8.90 -21.65
CA GLU A 106 4.41 -9.26 -21.40
C GLU A 106 4.46 -10.69 -20.84
N ALA A 107 5.13 -11.56 -21.60
CA ALA A 107 5.33 -12.97 -21.26
C ALA A 107 6.13 -13.10 -19.96
N SER A 108 5.61 -13.94 -19.05
CA SER A 108 6.30 -14.40 -17.85
C SER A 108 7.66 -15.05 -18.19
N PRO A 109 8.79 -14.64 -17.59
CA PRO A 109 10.03 -15.39 -17.71
C PRO A 109 9.89 -16.75 -17.01
N SER A 110 10.17 -17.81 -17.76
CA SER A 110 10.25 -19.19 -17.31
C SER A 110 11.15 -19.36 -16.08
N GLU A 111 10.68 -20.10 -15.09
CA GLU A 111 11.48 -20.58 -13.96
C GLU A 111 12.65 -21.45 -14.44
N THR A 112 13.87 -20.93 -14.40
CA THR A 112 15.08 -21.74 -14.48
C THR A 112 15.45 -22.20 -13.08
N LYS A 113 15.24 -23.48 -12.76
CA LYS A 113 15.76 -24.11 -11.53
C LYS A 113 17.28 -24.05 -11.51
N PRO A 114 17.93 -23.57 -10.45
CA PRO A 114 19.33 -23.85 -10.21
C PRO A 114 19.47 -25.25 -9.58
N SER A 115 19.97 -26.20 -10.34
CA SER A 115 20.83 -27.25 -9.79
C SER A 115 22.12 -26.59 -9.31
N GLU A 116 22.63 -26.94 -8.13
CA GLU A 116 24.00 -27.46 -7.94
C GLU A 116 24.33 -27.67 -6.45
N SER A 117 25.19 -28.65 -6.25
CA SER A 117 25.66 -29.34 -5.06
C SER A 117 26.21 -28.49 -3.92
N ALA A 118 25.83 -28.84 -2.69
CA ALA A 118 26.56 -28.47 -1.49
C ALA A 118 27.83 -29.33 -1.34
N PRO A 119 29.02 -28.74 -1.13
CA PRO A 119 30.19 -29.47 -0.64
C PRO A 119 30.09 -29.72 0.87
N LYS A 120 30.47 -30.93 1.30
CA LYS A 120 30.63 -31.33 2.70
C LYS A 120 31.77 -30.54 3.36
N VAL A 121 31.51 -30.00 4.55
CA VAL A 121 32.48 -29.86 5.65
C VAL A 121 31.76 -30.18 6.94
#